data_AF-A0A3D4FHE3-F1
#
_entry.id   AF-A0A3D4FHE3-F1
#
_cell.length_a   1.000
_cell.length_b   1.000
_cell.length_c   1.000
_cell.angle_alpha   90.00
_cell.angle_beta   90.00
_cell.angle_gamma   90.00
#
_symmetry.space_group_name_H-M   'P 1'
#
loop_
_entity.id
_entity.type
_entity.pdbx_description
1 polymer ?
#
loop_
_entity_poly.entity_id
_entity_poly.type
_entity_poly.pdbx_seq_one_letter_code
_entity_poly.pdbx_strand_id
1 'polypeptide(L)'
;QGTINGKIVGQSVEFIARLAEVKVPKDTKVIILKARGKGTEDTLCKEKMCPVMVSFEYDSFKEAVEIAQANLNVEGKGHSCAIHSNNKEHIEYAGGKLTVSRLVVN
;
A
#
# COMPACT_ATOMS: atom_id res chain seq x y z
N GLN A 1 -1.73 18.40 -7.31
CA GLN A 1 -1.36 16.98 -7.10
C GLN A 1 0.00 16.73 -7.74
N GLY A 2 0.86 15.91 -7.13
CA GLY A 2 2.21 15.64 -7.61
C GLY A 2 2.34 14.34 -8.41
N THR A 3 3.30 14.32 -9.34
CA THR A 3 3.77 13.12 -10.03
C THR A 3 4.80 12.38 -9.16
N ILE A 4 5.02 11.10 -9.44
CA ILE A 4 6.06 10.33 -8.77
C ILE A 4 7.44 10.97 -9.01
N ASN A 5 8.27 11.03 -7.97
CA ASN A 5 9.65 11.48 -8.11
C ASN A 5 10.48 10.40 -8.82
N GLY A 6 10.80 10.59 -10.10
CA GLY A 6 11.56 9.61 -10.88
C GLY A 6 12.93 9.24 -10.29
N LYS A 7 13.51 10.09 -9.42
CA LYS A 7 14.81 9.83 -8.78
C LYS A 7 14.77 8.70 -7.75
N ILE A 8 13.59 8.32 -7.23
CA ILE A 8 13.48 7.29 -6.19
C ILE A 8 13.06 5.91 -6.73
N VAL A 9 12.63 5.84 -7.98
CA VAL A 9 12.12 4.61 -8.59
C VAL A 9 13.23 3.55 -8.65
N GLY A 10 12.96 2.36 -8.11
CA GLY A 10 13.91 1.25 -8.08
C GLY A 10 15.16 1.47 -7.22
N GLN A 11 15.22 2.54 -6.43
CA GLN A 11 16.39 2.84 -5.60
C GLN A 11 16.38 2.07 -4.27
N SER A 12 17.57 1.97 -3.65
CA SER A 12 17.72 1.32 -2.35
C SER A 12 17.12 2.14 -1.20
N VAL A 13 16.83 1.48 -0.08
CA VAL A 13 16.37 2.12 1.15
C VAL A 13 17.35 3.19 1.62
N GLU A 14 18.66 2.93 1.55
CA GLU A 14 19.70 3.88 1.97
C GLU A 14 19.71 5.14 1.10
N PHE A 15 19.52 4.99 -0.22
CA PHE A 15 19.43 6.13 -1.14
C PHE A 15 18.21 7.00 -0.82
N ILE A 16 17.05 6.37 -0.61
CA ILE A 16 15.78 7.04 -0.30
C ILE A 16 15.87 7.74 1.06
N ALA A 17 16.40 7.07 2.09
CA ALA A 17 16.56 7.62 3.43
C ALA A 17 17.47 8.85 3.42
N ARG A 18 18.59 8.80 2.67
CA ARG A 18 19.48 9.95 2.49
C ARG A 18 18.79 11.12 1.79
N LEU A 19 17.99 10.85 0.75
CA LEU A 19 17.24 11.89 0.04
C LEU A 19 16.16 12.53 0.92
N ALA A 20 15.55 11.75 1.82
CA ALA A 20 14.58 12.21 2.80
C ALA A 20 15.23 12.75 4.08
N GLU A 21 16.56 12.83 4.15
CA GLU A 21 17.32 13.33 5.30
C GLU A 21 17.03 12.58 6.62
N VAL A 22 16.68 11.28 6.52
CA VAL A 22 16.43 10.41 7.66
C VAL A 22 17.50 9.34 7.79
N LYS A 23 17.82 8.96 9.03
CA LYS A 23 18.70 7.83 9.32
C LYS A 23 17.86 6.56 9.48
N VAL A 24 18.30 5.49 8.83
CA VAL A 24 17.75 4.14 8.98
C VAL A 24 18.86 3.19 9.41
N PRO A 25 18.56 2.12 10.17
CA PRO A 25 19.54 1.10 10.50
C PRO A 25 20.20 0.51 9.26
N LYS A 26 21.45 0.06 9.39
CA LYS A 26 22.14 -0.69 8.34
C LYS A 26 21.34 -1.94 8.00
N ASP A 27 21.36 -2.34 6.72
CA ASP A 27 20.70 -3.54 6.19
C ASP A 27 19.15 -3.51 6.21
N THR A 28 18.55 -2.33 6.45
CA THR A 28 17.10 -2.13 6.34
C THR A 28 16.61 -2.48 4.93
N LYS A 29 15.59 -3.35 4.83
CA LYS A 29 15.07 -3.84 3.55
C LYS A 29 13.90 -3.03 3.00
N VAL A 30 13.03 -2.52 3.88
CA VAL A 30 11.84 -1.75 3.51
C VAL A 30 11.58 -0.71 4.59
N ILE A 31 11.10 0.47 4.19
CA ILE A 31 10.56 1.49 5.09
C ILE A 31 9.04 1.34 5.13
N ILE A 32 8.45 1.33 6.33
CA ILE A 32 7.00 1.33 6.51
C ILE A 32 6.57 2.66 7.12
N LEU A 33 5.63 3.34 6.47
CA LEU A 33 5.03 4.58 6.97
C LEU A 33 3.60 4.32 7.44
N LYS A 34 3.18 4.98 8.52
CA LYS A 34 1.78 4.98 8.96
C LYS A 34 1.00 6.01 8.14
N ALA A 35 -0.06 5.56 7.46
CA ALA A 35 -0.96 6.46 6.75
C ALA A 35 -1.76 7.34 7.72
N ARG A 36 -2.11 8.54 7.28
CA ARG A 36 -2.97 9.48 8.00
C ARG A 36 -4.44 9.42 7.55
N GLY A 37 -4.72 8.77 6.44
CA GLY A 37 -6.05 8.60 5.87
C GLY A 37 -6.02 7.71 4.63
N LYS A 38 -7.19 7.33 4.12
CA LYS A 38 -7.36 6.43 2.96
C LYS A 38 -7.66 7.19 1.68
N GLY A 39 -7.37 6.56 0.54
CA GLY A 39 -7.65 7.14 -0.77
C GLY A 39 -6.97 8.51 -0.94
N THR A 40 -7.76 9.55 -1.22
CA THR A 40 -7.22 10.90 -1.48
C THR A 40 -6.84 11.68 -0.23
N GLU A 41 -7.09 11.14 0.97
CA GLU A 41 -6.77 11.79 2.25
C GLU A 41 -5.27 11.82 2.55
N ASP A 42 -4.49 10.91 1.95
CA ASP A 42 -3.05 10.84 2.13
C ASP A 42 -2.35 10.54 0.79
N THR A 43 -1.30 11.29 0.46
CA THR A 43 -0.51 11.10 -0.77
C THR A 43 0.20 9.74 -0.78
N LEU A 44 0.40 9.14 0.39
CA LEU A 44 0.98 7.80 0.55
C LEU A 44 0.10 6.68 -0.04
N CYS A 45 -1.17 6.94 -0.36
CA CYS A 45 -2.07 5.96 -0.97
C CYS A 45 -1.80 5.70 -2.46
N LYS A 46 -0.98 6.54 -3.11
CA LYS A 46 -0.53 6.35 -4.50
C LYS A 46 0.53 5.26 -4.61
N GLU A 47 0.86 4.89 -5.85
CA GLU A 47 1.97 3.97 -6.13
C GLU A 47 3.34 4.64 -5.85
N LYS A 48 4.30 3.85 -5.31
CA LYS A 48 5.63 4.36 -4.88
C LYS A 48 6.80 3.86 -5.75
N MET A 49 6.65 2.69 -6.37
CA MET A 49 7.69 2.02 -7.19
C MET A 49 9.10 1.98 -6.56
N CYS A 50 9.17 1.85 -5.23
CA CYS A 50 10.40 1.82 -4.44
C CYS A 50 10.15 1.02 -3.14
N PRO A 51 11.18 0.65 -2.34
CA PRO A 51 11.03 -0.16 -1.12
C PRO A 51 10.44 0.64 0.07
N VAL A 52 9.30 1.30 -0.17
CA VAL A 52 8.50 2.04 0.81
C VAL A 52 7.07 1.50 0.78
N MET A 53 6.65 0.91 1.90
CA MET A 53 5.30 0.43 2.12
C MET A 53 4.54 1.36 3.07
N VAL A 54 3.23 1.23 3.07
CA VAL A 54 2.33 2.03 3.90
C VAL A 54 1.44 1.08 4.69
N SER A 55 1.29 1.38 5.97
CA SER A 55 0.45 0.64 6.91
C SER A 55 -0.79 1.46 7.25
N PHE A 56 -1.91 0.74 7.37
CA PHE A 56 -3.20 1.27 7.78
C PHE A 56 -3.70 0.44 8.95
N GLU A 57 -4.27 1.10 9.94
CA GLU A 57 -5.00 0.44 11.03
C GLU A 57 -6.48 0.40 10.67
N TYR A 58 -7.20 -0.58 11.20
CA TYR A 58 -8.64 -0.75 11.00
C TYR A 58 -9.22 -1.48 12.22
N ASP A 59 -10.49 -1.21 12.52
CA ASP A 59 -11.22 -1.83 13.63
C ASP A 59 -12.04 -3.04 13.18
N SER A 60 -12.32 -3.14 11.88
CA SER A 60 -13.05 -4.28 11.30
C SER A 60 -12.50 -4.69 9.93
N PHE A 61 -12.64 -5.97 9.58
CA PHE A 61 -12.21 -6.46 8.28
C PHE A 61 -12.92 -5.74 7.12
N LYS A 62 -14.20 -5.37 7.31
CA LYS A 62 -14.95 -4.59 6.33
C LYS A 62 -14.29 -3.23 6.07
N GLU A 63 -13.86 -2.56 7.13
CA GLU A 63 -13.12 -1.30 7.02
C GLU A 63 -11.77 -1.50 6.30
N ALA A 64 -11.05 -2.58 6.58
CA ALA A 64 -9.82 -2.90 5.86
C ALA A 64 -10.03 -3.00 4.34
N VAL A 65 -11.13 -3.66 3.92
CA VAL A 65 -11.51 -3.77 2.51
C VAL A 65 -11.94 -2.42 1.93
N GLU A 66 -12.62 -1.58 2.71
CA GLU A 66 -12.96 -0.21 2.30
C GLU A 66 -11.71 0.67 2.12
N ILE A 67 -10.71 0.55 2.99
CA ILE A 67 -9.41 1.21 2.85
C ILE A 67 -8.72 0.74 1.55
N ALA A 68 -8.66 -0.57 1.33
CA ALA A 68 -8.06 -1.13 0.11
C ALA A 68 -8.78 -0.64 -1.16
N GLN A 69 -10.12 -0.64 -1.17
CA GLN A 69 -10.91 -0.16 -2.30
C GLN A 69 -10.75 1.35 -2.54
N ALA A 70 -10.67 2.15 -1.47
CA ALA A 70 -10.41 3.58 -1.57
C ALA A 70 -9.04 3.86 -2.19
N ASN A 71 -8.00 3.12 -1.80
CA ASN A 71 -6.65 3.26 -2.35
C ASN A 71 -6.60 2.82 -3.82
N LEU A 72 -7.23 1.70 -4.17
CA LEU A 72 -7.33 1.23 -5.57
C LEU A 72 -8.01 2.27 -6.49
N ASN A 73 -8.99 3.01 -5.96
CA ASN A 73 -9.66 4.07 -6.71
C ASN A 73 -8.77 5.29 -6.95
N VAL A 74 -7.72 5.49 -6.15
CA VAL A 74 -6.69 6.50 -6.43
C VAL A 74 -5.76 6.01 -7.54
N GLU A 75 -5.24 4.79 -7.39
CA GLU A 75 -4.31 4.17 -8.34
C GLU A 75 -4.33 2.64 -8.17
N GLY A 76 -4.44 1.90 -9.28
CA GLY A 76 -4.37 0.43 -9.28
C GLY A 76 -5.69 -0.34 -9.45
N LYS A 77 -6.83 0.35 -9.61
CA LYS A 77 -8.12 -0.29 -9.97
C LYS A 77 -7.96 -1.19 -11.19
N GLY A 78 -8.46 -2.41 -11.08
CA GLY A 78 -8.34 -3.44 -12.12
C GLY A 78 -7.02 -4.21 -12.12
N HIS A 79 -6.02 -3.84 -11.32
CA HIS A 79 -4.72 -4.52 -11.34
C HIS A 79 -4.66 -5.73 -10.41
N SER A 80 -4.27 -5.56 -9.14
CA SER A 80 -4.07 -6.67 -8.22
C SER A 80 -4.28 -6.26 -6.76
N CYS A 81 -4.69 -7.23 -5.94
CA CYS A 81 -4.67 -7.15 -4.48
C CYS A 81 -4.22 -8.52 -3.92
N ALA A 82 -3.76 -8.54 -2.68
CA ALA A 82 -3.43 -9.75 -1.97
C ALA A 82 -4.13 -9.75 -0.60
N ILE A 83 -4.64 -10.89 -0.19
CA ILE A 83 -5.19 -11.14 1.14
C ILE A 83 -4.46 -12.31 1.78
N HIS A 84 -4.06 -12.12 3.03
CA HIS A 84 -3.56 -13.18 3.89
C HIS A 84 -4.63 -13.46 4.96
N SER A 85 -5.29 -14.62 4.92
CA SER A 85 -6.42 -14.94 5.80
C SER A 85 -6.73 -16.44 5.80
N ASN A 86 -6.90 -17.02 7.00
CA ASN A 86 -7.47 -18.35 7.17
C ASN A 86 -9.01 -18.34 7.26
N ASN A 87 -9.65 -17.17 7.24
CA ASN A 87 -11.11 -17.03 7.26
C ASN A 87 -11.64 -16.98 5.82
N LYS A 88 -12.40 -18.02 5.43
CA LYS A 88 -13.01 -18.15 4.11
C LYS A 88 -14.00 -17.02 3.80
N GLU A 89 -14.81 -16.60 4.76
CA GLU A 89 -15.79 -15.51 4.58
C GLU A 89 -15.07 -14.19 4.27
N HIS A 90 -13.93 -13.93 4.92
CA HIS A 90 -13.11 -12.75 4.63
C HIS A 90 -12.53 -12.79 3.22
N ILE A 91 -12.04 -13.96 2.77
CA ILE A 91 -11.52 -14.16 1.42
C ILE A 91 -12.60 -13.90 0.38
N GLU A 92 -13.77 -14.51 0.55
CA GLU A 92 -14.91 -14.36 -0.36
C GLU A 92 -15.42 -12.91 -0.36
N TYR A 93 -15.48 -12.26 0.81
CA TYR A 93 -15.87 -10.86 0.92
C TYR A 93 -14.90 -9.93 0.18
N ALA A 94 -13.58 -10.11 0.35
CA ALA A 94 -12.59 -9.35 -0.39
C ALA A 94 -12.69 -9.59 -1.91
N GLY A 95 -12.83 -10.85 -2.34
CA GLY A 95 -12.98 -11.23 -3.74
C GLY A 95 -14.24 -10.66 -4.41
N GLY A 96 -15.34 -10.55 -3.67
CA GLY A 96 -16.59 -9.95 -4.17
C GLY A 96 -16.63 -8.42 -4.13
N LYS A 97 -15.75 -7.76 -3.37
CA LYS A 97 -15.79 -6.30 -3.15
C LYS A 97 -14.67 -5.54 -3.86
N LEU A 98 -13.46 -6.09 -3.92
CA LEU A 98 -12.32 -5.39 -4.49
C LEU A 98 -12.38 -5.40 -6.01
N THR A 99 -12.29 -4.20 -6.61
CA THR A 99 -12.33 -4.06 -8.07
C THR A 99 -10.94 -4.31 -8.68
N VAL A 100 -10.50 -5.57 -8.69
CA VAL A 100 -9.19 -6.02 -9.21
C VAL A 100 -9.35 -7.20 -10.16
N SER A 101 -8.43 -7.36 -11.12
CA SER A 101 -8.43 -8.53 -12.01
C SER A 101 -7.76 -9.76 -11.39
N ARG A 102 -6.90 -9.56 -10.39
CA ARG A 102 -6.17 -10.63 -9.70
C ARG A 102 -6.25 -10.41 -8.20
N LEU A 103 -6.82 -11.37 -7.49
CA LEU A 103 -6.74 -11.46 -6.03
C LEU A 103 -5.86 -12.65 -5.66
N VAL A 104 -4.72 -12.37 -5.02
CA VAL A 104 -3.83 -13.41 -4.47
C VAL A 104 -4.32 -13.74 -3.07
N VAL A 105 -4.44 -15.04 -2.73
CA VAL A 105 -4.95 -15.52 -1.44
C VAL A 105 -3.91 -16.41 -0.79
N ASN A 106 -3.63 -16.18 0.50
CA ASN A 106 -2.84 -17.07 1.36
C ASN A 106 -3.52 -17.27 2.72
#